data_AF-I3L3C4-F1
#
_entry.id   AF-I3L3C4-F1
#
_cell.length_a   1.000
_cell.length_b   1.000
_cell.length_c   1.000
_cell.angle_alpha   90.00
_cell.angle_beta   90.00
_cell.angle_gamma   90.00
#
_symmetry.space_group_name_H-M   'P 1'
#
loop_
_entity.id
_entity.type
_entity.pdbx_description
1 polymer ?
#
loop_
_entity_poly.entity_id
_entity_poly.type
_entity_poly.pdbx_seq_one_letter_code
_entity_poly.pdbx_strand_id
1 'polypeptide(L)'
;MVRKAVDALLTHCKSRKNNYGLLLNENESLFLMVVLWKIPSKELRVRLTLPHSIRSDSEDICLFTKDEPNSTPEKTEQFYRKLLNKHGIKTVSQIISLQTLKKEYKSYEAKLRLLSSFDFFLTDARIRRLLPSLIGRHFYQRKKVPVSVNLLSKNLSR
;
A
#
# COMPACT_ATOMS: atom_id res chain seq x y z
N MET A 1 13.91 -26.44 -10.27
CA MET A 1 13.90 -26.73 -8.81
C MET A 1 12.81 -25.96 -8.08
N VAL A 2 12.65 -24.65 -8.27
CA VAL A 2 11.62 -23.84 -7.59
C VAL A 2 10.19 -24.33 -7.81
N ARG A 3 9.81 -24.65 -9.05
CA ARG A 3 8.45 -25.13 -9.37
C ARG A 3 8.05 -26.37 -8.55
N LYS A 4 8.93 -27.37 -8.48
CA LYS A 4 8.70 -28.60 -7.69
C LYS A 4 8.52 -28.30 -6.19
N ALA A 5 9.28 -27.34 -5.65
CA ALA A 5 9.14 -26.94 -4.25
C ALA A 5 7.80 -26.22 -4.00
N VAL A 6 7.37 -25.35 -4.92
CA VAL A 6 6.06 -24.68 -4.85
C VAL A 6 4.92 -25.70 -4.97
N ASP A 7 5.01 -26.66 -5.90
CA ASP A 7 4.01 -27.70 -6.08
C ASP A 7 3.89 -28.61 -4.84
N ALA A 8 5.02 -28.96 -4.22
CA ALA A 8 5.04 -29.72 -2.98
C ALA A 8 4.42 -28.93 -1.81
N LEU A 9 4.76 -27.63 -1.70
CA LEU A 9 4.20 -26.75 -0.67
C LEU A 9 2.68 -26.56 -0.85
N LEU A 10 2.21 -26.36 -2.08
CA LEU A 10 0.80 -26.21 -2.38
C LEU A 10 0.01 -27.47 -2.05
N THR A 11 0.57 -28.65 -2.36
CA THR A 11 -0.02 -29.94 -1.97
C THR A 11 -0.13 -30.08 -0.46
N HIS A 12 0.91 -29.67 0.28
CA HIS A 12 0.92 -29.68 1.73
C HIS A 12 -0.13 -28.73 2.34
N CYS A 13 -0.25 -27.49 1.83
CA CYS A 13 -1.27 -26.54 2.29
C CYS A 13 -2.69 -27.08 2.09
N LYS A 14 -2.97 -27.68 0.92
CA LYS A 14 -4.28 -28.29 0.63
C LYS A 14 -4.62 -29.45 1.56
N SER A 15 -3.64 -30.30 1.90
CA SER A 15 -3.83 -31.42 2.83
C SER A 15 -4.06 -30.97 4.27
N ARG A 16 -3.63 -29.76 4.65
CA ARG A 16 -3.71 -29.24 6.03
C ARG A 16 -5.04 -28.56 6.35
N LYS A 17 -5.88 -28.25 5.36
CA LYS A 17 -7.23 -27.68 5.59
C LYS A 17 -8.07 -28.64 6.42
N ASN A 18 -8.11 -28.41 7.73
CA ASN A 18 -8.74 -29.27 8.71
C ASN A 18 -10.21 -28.86 8.91
N ASN A 19 -11.07 -29.84 9.21
CA ASN A 19 -12.53 -29.79 9.19
C ASN A 19 -13.22 -28.81 10.18
N TYR A 20 -12.48 -27.94 10.88
CA TYR A 20 -13.05 -26.93 11.76
C TYR A 20 -13.14 -25.60 11.01
N GLY A 21 -14.18 -25.51 10.17
CA GLY A 21 -14.43 -24.37 9.30
C GLY A 21 -14.62 -23.06 10.06
N LEU A 22 -13.58 -22.21 10.05
CA LEU A 22 -13.77 -20.78 10.16
C LEU A 22 -14.17 -20.27 8.77
N LEU A 23 -15.42 -19.82 8.64
CA LEU A 23 -16.09 -19.37 7.41
C LEU A 23 -15.50 -18.09 6.78
N LEU A 24 -14.31 -17.68 7.21
CA LEU A 24 -13.64 -16.49 6.70
C LEU A 24 -12.45 -16.93 5.87
N ASN A 25 -12.61 -16.76 4.56
CA ASN A 25 -11.62 -16.94 3.49
C ASN A 25 -10.18 -16.79 4.02
N GLU A 26 -9.51 -17.92 4.30
CA GLU A 26 -8.13 -17.90 4.75
C GLU A 26 -7.25 -17.43 3.60
N ASN A 27 -6.79 -16.18 3.66
CA ASN A 27 -5.74 -15.67 2.78
C ASN A 27 -4.43 -16.37 3.14
N GLU A 28 -4.19 -17.54 2.55
CA GLU A 28 -2.92 -18.27 2.67
C GLU A 28 -1.79 -17.43 2.03
N SER A 29 -1.02 -16.75 2.87
CA SER A 29 0.09 -15.92 2.43
C SER A 29 1.38 -16.75 2.34
N LEU A 30 2.02 -16.74 1.17
CA LEU A 30 3.33 -17.37 0.97
C LEU A 30 4.46 -16.33 1.17
N PHE A 31 5.50 -16.72 1.91
CA PHE A 31 6.67 -15.87 2.16
C PHE A 31 7.94 -16.55 1.65
N LEU A 32 8.84 -15.76 1.04
CA LEU A 32 10.19 -16.19 0.66
C LEU A 32 11.21 -15.56 1.61
N MET A 33 12.00 -16.39 2.29
CA MET A 33 13.10 -15.91 3.13
C MET A 33 14.39 -15.86 2.32
N VAL A 34 14.99 -14.67 2.23
CA VAL A 34 16.29 -14.46 1.59
C VAL A 34 17.34 -14.23 2.65
N VAL A 35 18.33 -15.10 2.72
CA VAL A 35 19.45 -15.00 3.68
C VAL A 35 20.68 -14.48 2.94
N LEU A 36 21.29 -13.43 3.48
CA LEU A 36 22.51 -12.83 2.95
C LEU A 36 23.71 -13.29 3.78
N TRP A 37 24.83 -13.60 3.12
CA TRP A 37 26.07 -13.95 3.82
C TRP A 37 26.71 -12.75 4.53
N LYS A 38 26.55 -11.55 3.98
CA LYS A 38 27.09 -10.30 4.54
C LYS A 38 25.96 -9.35 4.94
N ILE A 39 26.04 -8.82 6.15
CA ILE A 39 25.08 -7.82 6.65
C ILE A 39 25.32 -6.50 5.90
N PRO A 40 24.29 -5.92 5.25
CA PRO A 40 24.42 -4.64 4.58
C PRO A 40 24.60 -3.51 5.61
N SER A 41 25.44 -2.53 5.30
CA SER A 41 25.70 -1.37 6.18
C SER A 41 24.53 -0.40 6.30
N LYS A 42 23.57 -0.46 5.37
CA LYS A 42 22.36 0.37 5.32
C LYS A 42 21.16 -0.53 5.04
N GLU A 43 19.99 -0.12 5.51
CA GLU A 43 18.74 -0.78 5.20
C GLU A 43 18.49 -0.76 3.67
N LEU A 44 18.41 -1.94 3.05
CA LEU A 44 18.16 -2.08 1.62
C LEU A 44 16.65 -2.24 1.40
N ARG A 45 16.04 -1.29 0.70
CA ARG A 45 14.65 -1.40 0.20
C ARG A 45 14.67 -1.40 -1.32
N VAL A 46 14.44 -2.56 -1.91
CA VAL A 46 14.41 -2.76 -3.36
C VAL A 46 12.96 -2.88 -3.83
N ARG A 47 12.63 -2.20 -4.93
CA ARG A 47 11.35 -2.40 -5.63
C ARG A 47 11.55 -3.47 -6.68
N LEU A 48 10.72 -4.51 -6.63
CA LEU A 48 10.72 -5.59 -7.60
C LEU A 48 9.47 -5.46 -8.46
N THR A 49 9.65 -5.37 -9.78
CA THR A 49 8.56 -5.43 -10.73
C THR A 49 8.14 -6.87 -10.90
N LEU A 50 6.88 -7.18 -10.58
CA LEU A 50 6.35 -8.52 -10.68
C LEU A 50 5.54 -8.68 -11.97
N PRO A 51 5.67 -9.80 -12.69
CA PRO A 51 4.86 -10.07 -13.88
C PRO A 51 3.37 -10.18 -13.58
N HIS A 52 3.03 -10.63 -12.37
CA HIS A 52 1.66 -10.78 -11.88
C HIS A 52 1.47 -9.96 -10.61
N SER A 53 0.32 -9.30 -10.50
CA SER A 53 -0.06 -8.58 -9.28
C SER A 53 -0.22 -9.56 -8.12
N ILE A 54 0.34 -9.22 -6.97
CA ILE A 54 0.08 -9.95 -5.70
C ILE A 54 -1.29 -9.54 -5.14
N ARG A 55 -1.77 -8.35 -5.52
CA ARG A 55 -2.97 -7.72 -4.97
C ARG A 55 -4.19 -8.11 -5.80
N SER A 56 -5.31 -8.31 -5.11
CA SER A 56 -6.61 -8.47 -5.75
C SER A 56 -7.17 -7.12 -6.21
N ASP A 57 -8.04 -7.14 -7.21
CA ASP A 57 -8.67 -5.92 -7.76
C ASP A 57 -9.65 -5.24 -6.78
N SER A 58 -10.01 -5.93 -5.69
CA SER A 58 -10.95 -5.46 -4.67
C SER A 58 -10.29 -4.77 -3.47
N GLU A 59 -8.95 -4.62 -3.46
CA GLU A 59 -8.27 -3.98 -2.33
C GLU A 59 -8.53 -2.48 -2.27
N ASP A 60 -8.77 -1.97 -1.05
CA ASP A 60 -8.97 -0.54 -0.85
C ASP A 60 -7.64 0.21 -0.76
N ILE A 61 -7.38 1.06 -1.76
CA ILE A 61 -6.14 1.83 -1.89
C ILE A 61 -6.37 3.31 -1.56
N CYS A 62 -5.57 3.83 -0.62
CA CYS A 62 -5.52 5.24 -0.27
C CYS A 62 -4.28 5.93 -0.86
N LEU A 63 -4.46 7.07 -1.54
CA LEU A 63 -3.38 7.89 -2.09
C LEU A 63 -3.23 9.20 -1.31
N PHE A 64 -2.06 9.39 -0.69
CA PHE A 64 -1.67 10.68 -0.10
C PHE A 64 -1.06 11.61 -1.16
N THR A 65 -1.64 12.79 -1.32
CA THR A 65 -1.22 13.79 -2.33
C THR A 65 -0.67 15.05 -1.71
N LYS A 66 0.15 15.77 -2.48
CA LYS A 66 0.57 17.13 -2.11
C LYS A 66 -0.60 18.09 -2.39
N ASP A 67 -0.75 19.09 -1.54
CA ASP A 67 -1.70 20.17 -1.78
C ASP A 67 -1.23 21.04 -2.96
N GLU A 68 -2.13 21.34 -3.87
CA GLU A 68 -1.90 22.32 -4.92
C GLU A 68 -2.10 23.75 -4.36
N PRO A 69 -1.27 24.73 -4.75
CA PRO A 69 -1.35 26.08 -4.23
C PRO A 69 -2.73 26.69 -4.52
N ASN A 70 -3.33 27.33 -3.51
CA ASN A 70 -4.64 28.01 -3.57
C ASN A 70 -5.87 27.13 -3.84
N SER A 71 -5.75 25.80 -3.71
CA SER A 71 -6.89 24.88 -3.86
C SER A 71 -7.43 24.39 -2.51
N THR A 72 -8.75 24.23 -2.43
CA THR A 72 -9.39 23.52 -1.30
C THR A 72 -9.01 22.03 -1.35
N PRO A 73 -9.06 21.31 -0.22
CA PRO A 73 -8.79 19.88 -0.19
C PRO A 73 -9.66 19.10 -1.20
N GLU A 74 -10.95 19.44 -1.29
CA GLU A 74 -11.89 18.85 -2.24
C GLU A 74 -11.49 19.06 -3.71
N LYS A 75 -11.03 20.27 -4.07
CA LYS A 75 -10.56 20.57 -5.42
C LYS A 75 -9.29 19.79 -5.76
N THR A 76 -8.40 19.61 -4.77
CA THR A 76 -7.18 18.83 -4.92
C THR A 76 -7.51 17.36 -5.18
N GLU A 77 -8.45 16.80 -4.42
CA GLU A 77 -8.92 15.42 -4.62
C GLU A 77 -9.55 15.23 -6.01
N GLN A 78 -10.41 16.16 -6.44
CA GLN A 78 -11.01 16.11 -7.78
C GLN A 78 -9.96 16.23 -8.89
N PHE A 79 -8.94 17.08 -8.72
CA PHE A 79 -7.85 17.23 -9.68
C PHE A 79 -7.09 15.92 -9.86
N TYR A 80 -6.64 15.31 -8.76
CA TYR A 80 -5.91 14.04 -8.82
C TYR A 80 -6.80 12.90 -9.29
N ARG A 81 -8.10 12.89 -8.96
CA ARG A 81 -9.05 11.90 -9.50
C ARG A 81 -9.20 12.02 -11.01
N LYS A 82 -9.29 13.25 -11.55
CA LYS A 82 -9.30 13.48 -13.01
C LYS A 82 -7.99 13.05 -13.66
N LEU A 83 -6.86 13.31 -13.01
CA LEU A 83 -5.54 12.91 -13.49
C LEU A 83 -5.41 11.38 -13.56
N LEU A 84 -5.80 10.66 -12.51
CA LEU A 84 -5.79 9.19 -12.49
C LEU A 84 -6.71 8.61 -13.56
N ASN A 85 -7.92 9.17 -13.72
CA ASN A 85 -8.86 8.75 -14.76
C ASN A 85 -8.30 8.96 -16.18
N LYS A 86 -7.60 10.09 -16.42
CA LYS A 86 -6.94 10.35 -17.71
C LYS A 86 -5.88 9.30 -18.05
N HIS A 87 -5.22 8.75 -17.03
CA HIS A 87 -4.23 7.67 -17.17
C HIS A 87 -4.82 6.26 -17.07
N GLY A 88 -6.16 6.13 -16.97
CA GLY A 88 -6.85 4.84 -16.91
C GLY A 88 -6.72 4.11 -15.57
N ILE A 89 -6.25 4.78 -14.51
CA ILE A 89 -6.03 4.17 -13.20
C ILE A 89 -7.31 4.28 -12.38
N LYS A 90 -8.00 3.15 -12.17
CA LYS A 90 -9.24 3.07 -11.38
C LYS A 90 -9.08 2.42 -10.00
N THR A 91 -7.89 1.91 -9.70
CA THR A 91 -7.61 1.11 -8.49
C THR A 91 -7.54 1.95 -7.20
N VAL A 92 -7.52 3.29 -7.29
CA VAL A 92 -7.41 4.16 -6.11
C VAL A 92 -8.81 4.49 -5.56
N SER A 93 -9.15 3.92 -4.40
CA SER A 93 -10.44 4.14 -3.72
C SER A 93 -10.57 5.58 -3.21
N GLN A 94 -9.60 6.05 -2.42
CA GLN A 94 -9.65 7.38 -1.80
C GLN A 94 -8.35 8.15 -1.99
N ILE A 95 -8.48 9.46 -2.22
CA ILE A 95 -7.38 10.40 -2.31
C ILE A 95 -7.47 11.31 -1.09
N ILE A 96 -6.39 11.47 -0.35
CA ILE A 96 -6.32 12.32 0.85
C ILE A 96 -5.23 13.36 0.65
N SER A 97 -5.59 14.64 0.76
CA SER A 97 -4.64 15.74 0.70
C SER A 97 -3.81 15.85 1.99
N LEU A 98 -2.65 16.51 1.92
CA LEU A 98 -1.80 16.69 3.10
C LEU A 98 -2.46 17.61 4.14
N GLN A 99 -3.23 18.60 3.70
CA GLN A 99 -4.06 19.43 4.58
C GLN A 99 -5.13 18.63 5.31
N THR A 100 -5.87 17.78 4.59
CA THR A 100 -6.89 16.90 5.19
C THR A 100 -6.25 15.97 6.23
N LEU A 101 -5.11 15.36 5.89
CA LEU A 101 -4.36 14.49 6.79
C LEU A 101 -3.94 15.19 8.09
N LYS A 102 -3.55 16.45 8.01
CA LYS A 102 -3.14 17.25 9.19
C LYS A 102 -4.32 17.68 10.06
N LYS A 103 -5.47 17.97 9.45
CA LYS A 103 -6.66 18.49 10.16
C LYS A 103 -7.51 17.37 10.75
N GLU A 104 -7.96 16.44 9.90
CA GLU A 104 -8.96 15.43 10.27
C GLU A 104 -8.32 14.22 10.96
N TYR A 105 -7.14 13.81 10.52
CA TYR A 105 -6.47 12.59 11.01
C TYR A 105 -5.40 12.89 12.06
N LYS A 106 -5.54 14.00 12.80
CA LYS A 106 -4.61 14.35 13.89
C LYS A 106 -4.79 13.45 15.11
N SER A 107 -6.04 13.12 15.46
CA SER A 107 -6.36 12.34 16.66
C SER A 107 -5.90 10.89 16.51
N TYR A 108 -5.63 10.25 17.66
CA TYR A 108 -5.16 8.86 17.71
C TYR A 108 -6.16 7.90 17.06
N GLU A 109 -7.43 8.03 17.41
CA GLU A 109 -8.51 7.19 16.89
C GLU A 109 -8.72 7.36 15.39
N ALA A 110 -8.64 8.59 14.87
CA ALA A 110 -8.77 8.83 13.44
C ALA A 110 -7.68 8.12 12.63
N LYS A 111 -6.44 8.09 13.14
CA LYS A 111 -5.33 7.36 12.49
C LYS A 111 -5.57 5.86 12.48
N LEU A 112 -6.08 5.30 13.58
CA LEU A 112 -6.42 3.88 13.64
C LEU A 112 -7.58 3.51 12.72
N ARG A 113 -8.60 4.37 12.65
CA ARG A 113 -9.71 4.21 11.71
C ARG A 113 -9.21 4.22 10.26
N LEU A 114 -8.40 5.21 9.90
CA LEU A 114 -7.78 5.30 8.57
C LEU A 114 -6.99 4.03 8.23
N LEU A 115 -6.18 3.54 9.16
CA LEU A 115 -5.38 2.33 8.99
C LEU A 115 -6.22 1.06 8.83
N SER A 116 -7.40 1.03 9.43
CA SER A 116 -8.34 -0.09 9.36
C SER A 116 -9.20 -0.07 8.09
N SER A 117 -9.47 1.10 7.52
CA SER A 117 -10.32 1.25 6.33
C SER A 117 -9.65 0.88 5.02
N PHE A 118 -8.31 0.92 4.96
CA PHE A 118 -7.57 0.69 3.72
C PHE A 118 -6.56 -0.44 3.87
N ASP A 119 -6.39 -1.22 2.80
CA ASP A 119 -5.41 -2.30 2.74
C ASP A 119 -4.03 -1.78 2.32
N PHE A 120 -4.01 -0.80 1.43
CA PHE A 120 -2.77 -0.28 0.86
C PHE A 120 -2.72 1.24 0.81
N PHE A 121 -1.52 1.78 1.02
CA PHE A 121 -1.27 3.22 1.01
C PHE A 121 -0.22 3.58 -0.03
N LEU A 122 -0.55 4.56 -0.84
CA LEU A 122 0.32 5.23 -1.79
C LEU A 122 0.60 6.65 -1.30
N THR A 123 1.74 7.21 -1.69
CA THR A 123 2.07 8.59 -1.37
C THR A 123 2.84 9.25 -2.49
N ASP A 124 2.59 10.53 -2.73
CA ASP A 124 3.46 11.33 -3.57
C ASP A 124 4.88 11.39 -2.98
N ALA A 125 5.88 11.12 -3.83
CA ALA A 125 7.30 11.21 -3.48
C ALA A 125 7.68 12.55 -2.80
N ARG A 126 6.99 13.65 -3.15
CA ARG A 126 7.22 14.99 -2.59
C ARG A 126 6.89 15.09 -1.10
N ILE A 127 5.87 14.37 -0.62
CA ILE A 127 5.39 14.46 0.78
C ILE A 127 5.90 13.32 1.65
N ARG A 128 6.55 12.31 1.05
CA ARG A 128 7.08 11.11 1.71
C ARG A 128 7.86 11.42 2.99
N ARG A 129 8.65 12.49 2.99
CA ARG A 129 9.49 12.92 4.14
C ARG A 129 8.67 13.39 5.34
N LEU A 130 7.48 13.94 5.12
CA LEU A 130 6.63 14.52 6.16
C LEU A 130 5.70 13.47 6.79
N LEU A 131 5.40 12.40 6.06
CA LEU A 131 4.49 11.34 6.50
C LEU A 131 4.80 10.75 7.88
N PRO A 132 6.04 10.35 8.22
CA PRO A 132 6.33 9.71 9.50
C PRO A 132 5.80 10.48 10.73
N SER A 133 5.88 11.82 10.68
CA SER A 133 5.36 12.70 11.75
C SER A 133 3.82 12.76 11.79
N LEU A 134 3.16 12.66 10.63
CA LEU A 134 1.70 12.80 10.52
C LEU A 134 0.97 11.50 10.86
N ILE A 135 1.30 10.40 10.18
CA ILE A 135 0.62 9.10 10.35
C ILE A 135 1.07 8.36 11.62
N GLY A 136 2.25 8.69 12.15
CA GLY A 136 2.78 8.13 13.39
C GLY A 136 3.19 6.65 13.30
N ARG A 137 3.48 6.05 14.46
CA ARG A 137 4.08 4.70 14.59
C ARG A 137 3.19 3.55 14.14
N HIS A 138 1.87 3.71 14.18
CA HIS A 138 0.92 2.61 13.94
C HIS A 138 1.03 2.01 12.53
N PHE A 139 1.25 2.87 11.53
CA PHE A 139 1.46 2.45 10.15
C PHE A 139 2.72 1.58 10.00
N TYR A 140 3.79 1.91 10.74
CA TYR A 140 5.05 1.15 10.72
C TYR A 140 4.92 -0.16 11.48
N GLN A 141 4.25 -0.17 12.63
CA GLN A 141 3.98 -1.38 13.41
C GLN A 141 3.13 -2.39 12.63
N ARG A 142 2.11 -1.91 11.90
CA ARG A 142 1.25 -2.76 11.05
C ARG A 142 1.84 -3.07 9.67
N LYS A 143 3.07 -2.65 9.38
CA LYS A 143 3.76 -2.82 8.08
C LYS A 143 2.99 -2.25 6.88
N LYS A 144 2.03 -1.34 7.09
CA LYS A 144 1.25 -0.64 6.04
C LYS A 144 1.88 0.71 5.70
N VAL A 145 3.19 0.74 5.49
CA VAL A 145 3.92 2.00 5.23
C VAL A 145 3.62 2.49 3.80
N PRO A 146 3.24 3.76 3.59
CA PRO A 146 2.88 4.25 2.26
C PRO A 146 4.04 4.13 1.26
N VAL A 147 3.76 3.57 0.08
CA VAL A 147 4.71 3.43 -1.02
C VAL A 147 4.75 4.71 -1.85
N SER A 148 5.95 5.24 -2.12
CA SER A 148 6.07 6.48 -2.89
C SER A 148 5.86 6.28 -4.38
N VAL A 149 5.00 7.10 -4.98
CA VAL A 149 4.73 7.17 -6.42
C VAL A 149 5.08 8.57 -6.92
N ASN A 150 5.52 8.65 -8.18
CA ASN A 150 5.85 9.93 -8.80
C ASN A 150 4.67 10.44 -9.63
N LEU A 151 3.88 11.33 -9.05
CA LEU A 151 2.69 11.90 -9.69
C LEU A 151 3.00 12.92 -10.79
N LEU A 152 4.26 13.38 -10.90
CA LEU A 152 4.71 14.29 -11.96
C LEU A 152 5.19 13.56 -13.22
N SER A 153 5.28 12.23 -13.15
CA SER A 153 5.75 11.44 -14.29
C SER A 153 4.72 11.43 -15.41
N LYS A 154 5.19 11.46 -16.66
CA LYS A 154 4.32 11.35 -17.85
C LYS A 154 3.57 10.01 -17.92
N ASN A 155 4.13 8.98 -17.29
CA ASN A 155 3.57 7.63 -17.24
C ASN A 155 3.35 7.24 -15.77
N LEU A 156 2.13 7.42 -15.27
CA LEU A 156 1.75 7.01 -13.91
C LEU A 156 1.51 5.50 -13.75
N SER A 157 1.58 4.74 -14.84
CA SER A 157 1.39 3.29 -14.87
C SER A 157 2.66 2.46 -14.62
N ARG A 158 3.81 3.10 -14.42
CA ARG A 158 5.12 2.44 -14.19
C ARG A 158 5.74 2.77 -12.84
#